data_AF-A0A524IN40-F1
#
_entry.id   AF-A0A524IN40-F1
#
_cell.length_a   1.000
_cell.length_b   1.000
_cell.length_c   1.000
_cell.angle_alpha   90.00
_cell.angle_beta   90.00
_cell.angle_gamma   90.00
#
_symmetry.space_group_name_H-M   'P 1'
#
loop_
_entity.id
_entity.type
_entity.pdbx_description
1 polymer ?
#
loop_
_entity_poly.entity_id
_entity_poly.type
_entity_poly.pdbx_seq_one_letter_code
_entity_poly.pdbx_strand_id
1 'polypeptide(L)'
;FVTAFALTALTSLAYPLITQGKPIVSLPAFFIIMFELTILFTGLFGFGGVLFHTHKSRRRLSPAYRESFSVDRYGVFVPGQAGSEAVENIMRETGAVAIEQEVEA
;
A
#
# COMPACT_ATOMS: atom_id res chain seq x y z
N PHE A 1 14.82 -4.51 13.00
CA PHE A 1 15.96 -4.58 13.95
C PHE A 1 15.79 -5.66 15.03
N VAL A 2 14.79 -5.58 15.92
CA VAL A 2 14.61 -6.55 17.04
C VAL A 2 14.46 -7.99 16.57
N THR A 3 13.58 -8.24 15.57
CA THR A 3 13.36 -9.59 15.02
C THR A 3 14.65 -10.22 14.48
N ALA A 4 15.45 -9.43 13.78
CA ALA A 4 16.69 -9.91 13.19
C ALA A 4 17.77 -10.16 14.24
N PHE A 5 17.90 -9.26 15.22
CA PHE A 5 18.79 -9.45 16.36
C PHE A 5 18.41 -10.69 17.16
N ALA A 6 17.12 -10.87 17.45
CA ALA A 6 16.61 -12.05 18.14
C ALA A 6 16.91 -13.31 17.33
N LEU A 7 16.67 -13.31 16.01
CA LEU A 7 16.96 -14.44 15.14
C LEU A 7 18.45 -14.82 15.21
N THR A 8 19.36 -13.88 14.98
CA THR A 8 20.81 -14.16 14.95
C THR A 8 21.37 -14.50 16.33
N ALA A 9 20.94 -13.80 17.38
CA ALA A 9 21.43 -14.03 18.73
C ALA A 9 20.89 -15.35 19.30
N LEU A 10 19.58 -15.63 19.17
CA LEU A 10 19.00 -16.86 19.70
C LEU A 10 19.51 -18.09 18.96
N THR A 11 19.68 -18.04 17.64
CA THR A 11 20.28 -19.15 16.89
C THR A 11 21.73 -19.39 17.31
N SER A 12 22.53 -18.34 17.45
CA SER A 12 23.91 -18.46 17.91
C SER A 12 24.03 -18.94 19.36
N LEU A 13 23.06 -18.65 20.21
CA LEU A 13 23.00 -19.15 21.59
C LEU A 13 22.50 -20.59 21.65
N ALA A 14 21.57 -20.99 20.78
CA ALA A 14 21.04 -22.34 20.71
C ALA A 14 22.08 -23.35 20.21
N TYR A 15 22.96 -22.93 19.29
CA TYR A 15 24.07 -23.76 18.81
C TYR A 15 25.38 -22.94 18.79
N PRO A 16 26.08 -22.86 19.94
CA PRO A 16 27.23 -21.98 20.10
C PRO A 16 28.46 -22.53 19.37
N LEU A 17 28.66 -22.07 18.13
CA LEU A 17 29.85 -22.34 17.34
C LEU A 17 30.89 -21.24 17.52
N ILE A 18 32.04 -21.60 18.08
CA ILE A 18 33.18 -20.68 18.16
C ILE A 18 33.83 -20.62 16.77
N THR A 19 33.57 -19.54 16.05
CA THR A 19 34.19 -19.27 14.75
C THR A 19 35.26 -18.20 14.91
N GLN A 20 36.51 -18.56 14.61
CA GLN A 20 37.65 -17.64 14.62
C GLN A 20 37.89 -16.91 15.97
N GLY A 21 37.51 -17.53 17.09
CA GLY A 21 37.68 -16.96 18.43
C GLY A 21 36.80 -15.73 18.73
N LYS A 22 35.81 -15.43 17.89
CA LYS A 22 34.89 -14.31 18.11
C LYS A 22 33.89 -14.64 19.23
N PRO A 23 33.35 -13.62 19.93
CA PRO A 23 32.24 -13.82 20.85
C PRO A 23 31.05 -14.47 20.13
N ILE A 24 30.35 -15.38 20.83
CA ILE A 24 29.17 -16.08 20.30
C ILE A 24 28.15 -15.06 19.80
N VAL A 25 27.87 -14.02 20.58
CA VAL A 25 27.04 -12.89 20.16
C VAL A 25 27.95 -11.77 19.64
N SER A 26 28.03 -11.61 18.31
CA SER A 26 28.87 -10.60 17.66
C SER A 26 28.04 -9.57 16.91
N LEU A 27 27.87 -8.38 17.51
CA LEU A 27 27.11 -7.27 16.92
C LEU A 27 27.61 -6.85 15.53
N PRO A 28 28.93 -6.69 15.28
CA PRO A 28 29.42 -6.33 13.95
C PRO A 28 29.04 -7.35 12.86
N ALA A 29 29.03 -8.64 13.19
CA ALA A 29 28.65 -9.69 12.25
C ALA A 29 27.14 -9.70 11.98
N PHE A 30 26.32 -9.41 12.99
CA PHE A 30 24.86 -9.45 12.86
C PHE A 30 24.28 -8.21 12.18
N PHE A 31 25.00 -7.08 12.16
CA PHE A 31 24.49 -5.81 11.64
C PHE A 31 24.01 -5.89 10.18
N ILE A 32 24.74 -6.61 9.32
CA ILE A 32 24.39 -6.80 7.90
C ILE A 32 23.04 -7.51 7.80
N ILE A 33 22.87 -8.62 8.52
CA ILE A 33 21.62 -9.40 8.52
C ILE A 33 20.48 -8.54 9.09
N MET A 34 20.76 -7.76 10.14
CA MET A 34 19.77 -6.89 10.77
C MET A 34 19.31 -5.77 9.84
N PHE A 35 20.21 -5.21 9.04
CA PHE A 35 19.89 -4.23 8.00
C PHE A 35 18.98 -4.85 6.94
N GLU A 36 19.40 -5.98 6.35
CA GLU A 36 18.65 -6.65 5.27
C GLU A 36 17.25 -7.08 5.71
N LEU A 37 17.11 -7.69 6.89
CA LEU A 37 15.79 -8.08 7.41
C LEU A 37 14.89 -6.87 7.67
N THR A 38 15.48 -5.72 8.02
CA THR A 38 14.70 -4.50 8.21
C THR A 38 14.16 -4.00 6.87
N ILE A 39 15.00 -3.93 5.83
CA ILE A 39 14.57 -3.53 4.48
C ILE A 39 13.53 -4.52 3.92
N LEU A 40 13.76 -5.82 4.09
CA LEU A 40 12.84 -6.87 3.67
C LEU A 40 11.47 -6.71 4.33
N PHE A 41 11.42 -6.56 5.66
CA PHE A 41 10.14 -6.37 6.36
C PHE A 41 9.48 -5.05 6.01
N THR A 42 10.24 -3.96 5.84
CA THR A 42 9.68 -2.69 5.35
C THR A 42 9.03 -2.86 3.99
N GLY A 43 9.68 -3.52 3.04
CA GLY A 43 9.12 -3.77 1.72
C GLY A 43 7.90 -4.69 1.78
N LEU A 44 7.99 -5.81 2.51
CA LEU A 44 6.93 -6.80 2.62
C LEU A 44 5.68 -6.24 3.30
N PHE A 45 5.83 -5.60 4.46
CA PHE A 45 4.71 -5.02 5.19
C PHE A 45 4.20 -3.73 4.56
N GLY A 46 5.07 -2.93 3.94
CA GLY A 46 4.65 -1.75 3.18
C GLY A 46 3.78 -2.14 1.99
N PHE A 47 4.24 -3.09 1.17
CA PHE A 47 3.47 -3.62 0.05
C PHE A 47 2.21 -4.35 0.52
N GLY A 48 2.31 -5.20 1.55
CA GLY A 48 1.17 -5.87 2.17
C GLY A 48 0.13 -4.88 2.71
N GLY A 49 0.57 -3.77 3.28
CA GLY A 49 -0.28 -2.68 3.75
C GLY A 49 -1.04 -2.01 2.60
N VAL A 50 -0.36 -1.69 1.50
CA VAL A 50 -1.02 -1.16 0.28
C VAL A 50 -2.06 -2.15 -0.24
N LEU A 51 -1.70 -3.44 -0.33
CA LEU A 51 -2.65 -4.47 -0.76
C LEU A 51 -3.84 -4.55 0.18
N PHE A 52 -3.65 -4.57 1.49
CA PHE A 52 -4.74 -4.66 2.46
C PHE A 52 -5.73 -3.48 2.35
N HIS A 53 -5.22 -2.26 2.24
CA HIS A 53 -6.07 -1.06 2.13
C HIS A 53 -6.76 -0.94 0.76
N THR A 54 -6.07 -1.32 -0.32
CA THR A 54 -6.64 -1.25 -1.68
C THR A 54 -7.51 -2.45 -2.04
N HIS A 55 -7.37 -3.58 -1.34
CA HIS A 55 -8.07 -4.83 -1.66
C HIS A 55 -9.60 -4.68 -1.60
N LYS A 56 -10.14 -3.89 -0.67
CA LYS A 56 -11.61 -3.66 -0.60
C LYS A 56 -12.12 -2.88 -1.82
N SER A 57 -11.29 -2.01 -2.41
CA SER A 57 -11.64 -1.20 -3.58
C SER A 57 -11.53 -1.95 -4.91
N ARG A 58 -10.94 -3.15 -4.94
CA ARG A 58 -10.64 -3.90 -6.19
C ARG A 58 -11.66 -4.97 -6.59
N ARG A 59 -12.61 -5.34 -5.72
CA ARG A 59 -13.52 -6.46 -6.06
C ARG A 59 -14.45 -6.14 -7.23
N ARG A 60 -14.78 -4.86 -7.43
CA ARG A 60 -15.46 -4.35 -8.62
C ARG A 60 -14.92 -2.94 -8.87
N LEU A 61 -14.67 -2.59 -10.13
CA LEU A 61 -14.53 -1.19 -10.52
C LEU A 61 -15.82 -0.47 -10.12
N SER A 62 -15.70 0.78 -9.68
CA SER A 62 -16.89 1.60 -9.44
C SER A 62 -17.75 1.60 -10.71
N PRO A 63 -19.08 1.49 -10.61
CA PRO A 63 -19.97 1.69 -11.76
C PRO A 63 -19.63 2.97 -12.55
N ALA A 64 -19.24 4.01 -11.82
CA ALA A 64 -18.81 5.30 -12.34
C ALA A 64 -17.47 5.29 -13.09
N TYR A 65 -16.75 4.16 -13.16
CA TYR A 65 -15.48 4.09 -13.86
C TYR A 65 -15.66 4.04 -15.39
N ARG A 66 -14.82 4.77 -16.12
CA ARG A 66 -14.70 4.72 -17.59
C ARG A 66 -13.22 4.51 -17.92
N GLU A 67 -12.93 3.72 -18.97
CA GLU A 67 -11.54 3.43 -19.37
C GLU A 67 -10.73 4.69 -19.70
N SER A 68 -11.39 5.72 -20.25
CA SER A 68 -10.79 7.02 -20.53
C SER A 68 -10.18 7.69 -19.30
N PHE A 69 -10.64 7.35 -18.09
CA PHE A 69 -10.09 7.90 -16.84
C PHE A 69 -8.69 7.41 -16.52
N SER A 70 -8.25 6.30 -17.13
CA SER A 70 -6.89 5.79 -17.00
C SER A 70 -5.99 6.20 -18.16
N VAL A 71 -6.50 6.99 -19.11
CA VAL A 71 -5.80 7.37 -20.34
C VAL A 71 -5.59 8.88 -20.41
N ASP A 72 -6.66 9.65 -20.56
CA ASP A 72 -6.60 11.08 -20.92
C ASP A 72 -7.62 11.97 -20.20
N ARG A 73 -8.55 11.40 -19.44
CA ARG A 73 -9.61 12.14 -18.74
C ARG A 73 -9.57 11.93 -17.24
N TYR A 74 -10.19 12.85 -16.51
CA TYR A 74 -10.40 12.73 -15.07
C TYR A 74 -11.90 12.69 -14.78
N GLY A 75 -12.32 11.84 -13.84
CA GLY A 75 -13.69 11.73 -13.38
C GLY A 75 -13.86 12.31 -11.98
N VAL A 76 -14.88 13.15 -11.78
CA VAL A 76 -15.30 13.63 -10.46
C VAL A 76 -16.64 12.98 -10.14
N PHE A 77 -16.67 12.16 -9.08
CA PHE A 77 -17.89 11.51 -8.62
C PHE A 77 -18.44 12.22 -7.39
N VAL A 78 -19.70 12.67 -7.48
CA VAL A 78 -20.40 13.32 -6.37
C VAL A 78 -21.54 12.39 -5.93
N PRO A 79 -21.41 11.72 -4.76
CA PRO A 79 -22.50 10.92 -4.23
C PRO A 79 -23.64 11.83 -3.75
N GLY A 80 -24.86 11.56 -4.20
CA GLY A 80 -26.04 12.35 -3.84
C GLY A 80 -27.32 11.73 -4.38
N GLN A 81 -28.47 12.22 -3.91
CA GLN A 81 -29.77 11.87 -4.49
C GLN A 81 -29.83 12.43 -5.91
N ALA A 82 -30.35 11.65 -6.85
CA ALA A 82 -30.36 11.97 -8.27
C ALA A 82 -30.91 13.38 -8.57
N GLY A 83 -30.28 14.10 -9.49
CA GLY A 83 -30.89 15.27 -10.14
C GLY A 83 -30.78 16.63 -9.44
N SER A 84 -29.71 16.91 -8.66
CA SER A 84 -29.48 18.30 -8.23
C SER A 84 -29.01 19.14 -9.43
N GLU A 85 -29.94 19.86 -10.08
CA GLU A 85 -29.62 20.82 -11.15
C GLU A 85 -28.51 21.80 -10.75
N ALA A 86 -28.43 22.15 -9.47
CA ALA A 86 -27.35 22.98 -8.93
C ALA A 86 -25.96 22.34 -9.10
N VAL A 87 -25.82 21.04 -8.86
CA VAL A 87 -24.55 20.32 -9.04
C VAL A 87 -24.19 20.26 -10.53
N GLU A 88 -25.17 19.98 -11.39
CA GLU A 88 -24.93 19.96 -12.83
C GLU A 88 -24.50 21.34 -13.36
N ASN A 89 -25.16 22.41 -12.91
CA ASN A 89 -24.80 23.78 -13.28
C ASN A 89 -23.39 24.13 -12.85
N ILE A 90 -23.01 23.83 -11.60
CA ILE A 90 -21.65 24.05 -11.10
C ILE A 90 -20.63 23.29 -11.96
N MET A 91 -20.92 22.03 -12.32
CA MET A 91 -20.02 21.23 -13.16
C MET A 91 -19.88 21.81 -14.57
N ARG A 92 -20.97 22.28 -15.17
CA ARG A 92 -20.95 22.94 -16.49
C ARG A 92 -20.16 24.25 -16.45
N GLU A 93 -20.39 25.08 -15.43
CA GLU A 93 -19.66 26.34 -15.24
C GLU A 93 -18.17 26.12 -15.01
N THR A 94 -17.80 25.02 -14.34
CA THR A 94 -16.40 24.66 -14.08
C THR A 94 -15.71 24.02 -15.30
N GLY A 95 -16.42 23.82 -16.42
CA GLY A 95 -15.86 23.31 -17.67
C GLY A 95 -15.88 21.79 -17.81
N ALA A 96 -16.83 21.10 -17.17
CA ALA A 96 -17.00 19.67 -17.38
C ALA A 96 -17.31 19.35 -18.85
N VAL A 97 -16.48 18.48 -19.45
CA VAL A 97 -16.60 18.08 -20.87
C VAL A 97 -17.82 17.17 -21.11
N ALA A 98 -18.15 16.34 -20.13
CA ALA A 98 -19.29 15.43 -20.17
C ALA A 98 -19.84 15.27 -18.76
N ILE A 99 -21.17 15.17 -18.65
CA ILE A 99 -21.88 14.95 -17.39
C ILE A 99 -22.83 13.78 -17.61
N GLU A 100 -22.68 12.74 -16.81
CA GLU A 100 -23.49 11.53 -16.83
C GLU A 100 -24.13 11.36 -15.46
N GLN A 101 -25.44 11.07 -15.44
CA GLN A 101 -26.14 10.74 -14.20
C GLN A 101 -26.24 9.21 -14.10
N GLU A 102 -25.57 8.63 -13.11
CA GLU A 102 -25.77 7.21 -12.79
C GLU A 102 -26.97 7.08 -11.84
N VAL A 103 -28.08 6.58 -12.38
CA VAL A 103 -29.23 6.14 -11.60
C VAL A 103 -28.92 4.69 -11.20
N GLU A 104 -28.64 4.47 -9.92
CA GLU A 104 -28.44 3.14 -9.36
C GLU A 104 -29.74 2.34 -9.57
N ALA A 105 -29.66 1.28 -10.38
CA ALA A 105 -30.77 0.35 -10.64
C ALA A 105 -30.75 -0.83 -9.66
#